data_AF-A0A914WYL2-F1
#
_entry.id   AF-A0A914WYL2-F1
#
_cell.length_a   1.000
_cell.length_b   1.000
_cell.length_c   1.000
_cell.angle_alpha   90.00
_cell.angle_beta   90.00
_cell.angle_gamma   90.00
#
_symmetry.space_group_name_H-M   'P 1'
#
loop_
_entity.id
_entity.type
_entity.pdbx_description
1 polymer ?
#
loop_
_entity_poly.entity_id
_entity_poly.type
_entity_poly.pdbx_seq_one_letter_code
_entity_poly.pdbx_strand_id
1 'polypeptide(L)'
;MRIRQGTGYNNIKVRITPLLDVLDLRIGSRLIHFATLDIEGYEYAILNALKFGKKFDKAGVSFCQIDVELHSYANQAQAMGTGFNFNEFWLDFLANSPYIPIKSDVTYFDHRKVTLINVADSVCRTLFRFDRYF
;
A
#
# COMPACT_ATOMS: atom_id res chain seq x y z
N MET A 1 11.61 -13.86 -13.23
CA MET A 1 11.41 -14.60 -11.97
C MET A 1 11.47 -16.09 -12.29
N ARG A 2 12.22 -16.90 -11.53
CA ARG A 2 12.25 -18.36 -11.70
C ARG A 2 11.38 -18.98 -10.63
N ILE A 3 10.38 -19.77 -11.00
CA ILE A 3 9.52 -20.50 -10.07
C ILE A 3 9.87 -21.98 -10.18
N ARG A 4 10.11 -22.63 -9.06
CA ARG A 4 10.47 -24.05 -9.01
C ARG A 4 9.20 -24.88 -9.11
N GLN A 5 9.12 -25.77 -10.10
CA GLN A 5 8.07 -26.78 -10.21
C GLN A 5 8.75 -28.14 -10.42
N GLY A 6 8.66 -29.04 -9.45
CA GLY A 6 9.37 -30.32 -9.46
C GLY A 6 10.90 -30.19 -9.39
N THR A 7 11.62 -31.03 -10.12
CA THR A 7 13.10 -31.09 -10.15
C THR A 7 13.76 -30.05 -11.07
N GLY A 8 12.98 -29.20 -11.74
CA GLY A 8 13.49 -28.21 -12.71
C GLY A 8 13.07 -26.76 -12.41
N TYR A 9 13.82 -25.81 -12.99
CA TYR A 9 13.47 -24.39 -13.01
C TYR A 9 12.97 -24.01 -14.41
N ASN A 10 11.72 -23.58 -14.52
CA ASN A 10 11.19 -23.01 -15.75
C ASN A 10 11.36 -21.49 -15.75
N ASN A 11 11.77 -20.93 -16.89
CA ASN A 11 11.81 -19.48 -17.10
C ASN A 11 10.38 -19.01 -17.40
N ILE A 12 9.71 -18.45 -16.39
CA ILE A 12 8.38 -17.85 -16.58
C ILE A 12 8.59 -16.39 -17.00
N LYS A 13 8.03 -16.01 -18.16
CA LYS A 13 7.90 -14.61 -18.56
C LYS A 13 6.78 -13.99 -17.73
N VAL A 14 7.16 -13.28 -16.68
CA VAL A 14 6.23 -12.47 -15.88
C VAL A 14 6.14 -11.08 -16.52
N ARG A 15 4.92 -10.65 -16.86
CA ARG A 15 4.67 -9.27 -17.28
C ARG A 15 4.39 -8.42 -16.05
N ILE A 16 5.29 -7.49 -15.75
CA ILE A 16 5.08 -6.48 -14.70
C ILE A 16 4.34 -5.30 -15.33
N THR A 17 3.21 -4.92 -14.75
CA THR A 17 2.40 -3.78 -15.21
C THR A 17 2.24 -2.80 -14.05
N PRO A 18 2.47 -1.49 -14.25
CA PRO A 18 2.24 -0.49 -13.21
C PRO A 18 0.82 -0.57 -12.65
N LEU A 19 0.67 -0.40 -11.33
CA LEU A 19 -0.64 -0.44 -10.69
C LEU A 19 -1.62 0.57 -11.30
N LEU A 20 -1.17 1.79 -11.64
CA LEU A 20 -2.01 2.78 -12.32
C LEU A 20 -2.62 2.24 -13.62
N ASP A 21 -1.83 1.56 -14.44
CA ASP A 21 -2.31 0.98 -15.71
C ASP A 21 -3.31 -0.15 -15.42
N VAL A 22 -3.12 -0.91 -14.35
CA VAL A 22 -4.10 -1.93 -13.92
C VAL A 22 -5.41 -1.26 -13.51
N LEU A 23 -5.36 -0.17 -12.73
CA LEU A 23 -6.56 0.57 -12.34
C LEU A 23 -7.31 1.09 -13.57
N ASP A 24 -6.60 1.71 -14.51
CA ASP A 24 -7.22 2.29 -15.71
C ASP A 24 -7.73 1.21 -16.70
N LEU A 25 -6.97 0.13 -16.93
CA LEU A 25 -7.28 -0.88 -17.94
C LEU A 25 -8.16 -2.04 -17.46
N ARG A 26 -8.28 -2.25 -16.15
CA ARG A 26 -8.96 -3.43 -15.58
C ARG A 26 -10.03 -3.08 -14.56
N ILE A 27 -9.83 -2.03 -13.78
CA ILE A 27 -10.81 -1.63 -12.76
C ILE A 27 -11.77 -0.56 -13.30
N GLY A 28 -11.27 0.37 -14.12
CA GLY A 28 -12.06 1.46 -14.69
C GLY A 28 -12.51 2.50 -13.66
N SER A 29 -11.94 2.47 -12.45
CA SER A 29 -12.19 3.44 -11.39
C SER A 29 -10.86 3.87 -10.76
N ARG A 30 -10.77 5.17 -10.48
CA ARG A 30 -9.69 5.75 -9.66
C ARG A 30 -10.09 5.96 -8.21
N LEU A 31 -11.37 5.76 -7.90
CA LEU A 31 -11.87 5.66 -6.53
C LEU A 31 -12.01 4.18 -6.16
N ILE A 32 -11.18 3.73 -5.24
CA ILE A 32 -11.13 2.35 -4.78
C ILE A 32 -11.64 2.29 -3.34
N HIS A 33 -12.76 1.63 -3.14
CA HIS A 33 -13.39 1.54 -1.82
C HIS A 33 -12.50 0.79 -0.82
N PHE A 34 -11.94 -0.34 -1.25
CA PHE A 34 -11.16 -1.23 -0.39
C PHE A 34 -10.03 -1.88 -1.21
N ALA A 35 -8.85 -1.96 -0.61
CA ALA A 35 -7.73 -2.73 -1.12
C ALA A 35 -6.98 -3.44 0.02
N THR A 36 -6.39 -4.58 -0.29
CA THR A 36 -5.45 -5.28 0.61
C THR A 36 -4.09 -5.42 -0.08
N LEU A 37 -3.02 -5.11 0.63
CA LEU A 37 -1.65 -5.17 0.15
C LEU A 37 -0.84 -6.17 0.97
N ASP A 38 -0.40 -7.22 0.29
CA ASP A 38 0.53 -8.25 0.75
C ASP A 38 1.37 -8.63 -0.48
N ILE A 39 2.53 -7.98 -0.59
CA ILE A 39 3.41 -7.97 -1.76
C ILE A 39 4.90 -8.00 -1.35
N GLU A 40 5.19 -8.70 -0.25
CA GLU A 40 6.54 -9.11 0.15
C GLU A 40 7.55 -7.95 0.24
N GLY A 41 7.17 -6.84 0.87
CA GLY A 41 8.01 -5.66 1.08
C GLY A 41 7.78 -4.52 0.10
N TYR A 42 7.08 -4.73 -1.01
CA TYR A 42 6.75 -3.61 -1.93
C TYR A 42 5.64 -2.68 -1.39
N GLU A 43 5.02 -3.01 -0.25
CA GLU A 43 4.01 -2.17 0.39
C GLU A 43 4.57 -0.78 0.70
N TYR A 44 5.84 -0.71 1.15
CA TYR A 44 6.52 0.55 1.46
C TYR A 44 6.62 1.49 0.25
N ALA A 45 6.87 0.95 -0.94
CA ALA A 45 6.94 1.72 -2.17
C ALA A 45 5.56 2.24 -2.58
N ILE A 46 4.50 1.43 -2.40
CA ILE A 46 3.12 1.84 -2.66
C ILE A 46 2.69 2.92 -1.67
N LEU A 47 2.91 2.72 -0.38
CA LEU A 47 2.62 3.71 0.66
C LEU A 47 3.37 5.03 0.41
N ASN A 48 4.64 4.97 0.00
CA ASN A 48 5.37 6.18 -0.38
C ASN A 48 4.75 6.90 -1.58
N ALA A 49 4.21 6.16 -2.55
CA ALA A 49 3.55 6.71 -3.73
C ALA A 49 2.15 7.29 -3.44
N LEU A 50 1.55 6.94 -2.30
CA LEU A 50 0.25 7.43 -1.81
C LEU A 50 0.33 8.75 -1.03
N LYS A 51 1.54 9.22 -0.68
CA LYS A 51 1.76 10.53 -0.06
C LYS A 51 1.31 11.67 -0.97
N PHE A 52 0.98 12.81 -0.37
CA PHE A 52 0.62 14.02 -1.10
C PHE A 52 1.69 14.43 -2.13
N GLY A 53 1.25 14.88 -3.30
CA GLY A 53 2.11 15.28 -4.42
C GLY A 53 2.89 14.13 -5.09
N LYS A 54 2.65 12.87 -4.69
CA LYS A 54 3.27 11.69 -5.29
C LYS A 54 2.37 11.06 -6.35
N LYS A 55 2.76 9.88 -6.82
CA LYS A 55 2.27 9.28 -8.06
C LYS A 55 0.75 9.07 -8.06
N PHE A 56 0.17 8.52 -7.00
CA PHE A 56 -1.27 8.25 -6.95
C PHE A 56 -2.09 9.51 -6.75
N ASP A 57 -1.64 10.41 -5.87
CA ASP A 57 -2.26 11.71 -5.64
C ASP A 57 -2.32 12.54 -6.94
N LYS A 58 -1.19 12.67 -7.65
CA LYS A 58 -1.12 13.34 -8.96
C LYS A 58 -1.98 12.69 -10.04
N ALA A 59 -2.25 11.39 -9.93
CA ALA A 59 -3.11 10.67 -10.86
C ALA A 59 -4.60 10.75 -10.49
N GLY A 60 -4.95 11.41 -9.38
CA GLY A 60 -6.32 11.47 -8.87
C GLY A 60 -6.84 10.10 -8.44
N VAL A 61 -5.96 9.23 -7.94
CA VAL A 61 -6.32 7.91 -7.41
C VAL A 61 -6.49 8.00 -5.91
N SER A 62 -7.63 7.53 -5.42
CA SER A 62 -8.01 7.54 -4.01
C SER A 62 -8.41 6.13 -3.58
N PHE A 63 -7.82 5.66 -2.49
CA PHE A 63 -8.23 4.43 -1.82
C PHE A 63 -8.92 4.83 -0.52
N CYS A 64 -10.13 4.35 -0.26
CA CYS A 64 -10.85 4.71 0.96
C CYS A 64 -10.34 3.92 2.16
N GLN A 65 -10.20 2.60 2.02
CA GLN A 65 -9.51 1.75 3.00
C GLN A 65 -8.42 0.94 2.33
N ILE A 66 -7.27 0.85 3.02
CA ILE A 66 -6.18 -0.03 2.65
C ILE A 66 -5.79 -0.86 3.87
N ASP A 67 -5.91 -2.17 3.75
CA ASP A 67 -5.31 -3.11 4.70
C ASP A 67 -3.93 -3.51 4.19
N VAL A 68 -2.90 -3.34 5.00
CA VAL A 68 -1.50 -3.55 4.60
C VAL A 68 -0.81 -4.50 5.56
N GLU A 69 -0.16 -5.52 5.01
CA GLU A 69 0.82 -6.35 5.71
C GLU A 69 2.23 -5.81 5.49
N LEU A 70 2.71 -5.02 6.45
CA LEU A 70 4.04 -4.44 6.43
C LEU A 70 5.07 -5.51 6.80
N HIS A 71 5.75 -6.03 5.79
CA HIS A 71 6.78 -7.07 5.92
C HIS A 71 8.02 -6.57 6.67
N SER A 72 8.79 -7.50 7.23
CA SER A 72 9.92 -7.18 8.10
C SER A 72 11.14 -6.59 7.37
N TYR A 73 12.15 -6.21 8.18
CA TYR A 73 13.36 -5.52 7.72
C TYR A 73 14.10 -6.25 6.57
N ALA A 74 14.08 -7.59 6.55
CA ALA A 74 14.73 -8.36 5.50
C ALA A 74 14.13 -8.07 4.11
N ASN A 75 12.81 -7.91 4.03
CA ASN A 75 12.09 -7.59 2.80
C ASN A 75 12.08 -6.07 2.52
N GLN A 76 12.16 -5.24 3.58
CA GLN A 76 12.26 -3.79 3.45
C GLN A 76 13.52 -3.34 2.68
N ALA A 77 14.68 -3.94 2.97
CA ALA A 77 15.94 -3.56 2.33
C ALA A 77 15.91 -3.78 0.80
N GLN A 78 15.13 -4.75 0.32
CA GLN A 78 14.97 -5.02 -1.11
C GLN A 78 14.17 -3.94 -1.84
N ALA A 79 13.16 -3.36 -1.19
CA ALA A 79 12.29 -2.35 -1.80
C ALA A 79 12.78 -0.90 -1.54
N MET A 80 13.37 -0.64 -0.37
CA MET A 80 13.66 0.71 0.12
C MET A 80 15.15 1.01 0.32
N GLY A 81 16.02 -0.01 0.22
CA GLY A 81 17.46 0.10 0.43
C GLY A 81 17.91 -0.17 1.88
N THR A 82 19.21 -0.38 2.08
CA THR A 82 19.81 -0.84 3.34
C THR A 82 19.76 0.17 4.49
N GLY A 83 19.50 1.46 4.21
CA GLY A 83 19.39 2.53 5.19
C GLY A 83 17.97 2.81 5.68
N PHE A 84 16.99 1.96 5.35
CA PHE A 84 15.59 2.20 5.68
C PHE A 84 15.33 2.15 7.19
N ASN A 85 14.70 3.19 7.72
CA ASN A 85 14.21 3.26 9.09
C ASN A 85 12.67 3.27 9.09
N PHE A 86 12.06 2.22 9.64
CA PHE A 86 10.61 2.07 9.68
C PHE A 86 9.93 3.24 10.41
N ASN A 87 10.45 3.66 11.56
CA ASN A 87 9.81 4.69 12.38
C ASN A 87 9.82 6.04 11.68
N GLU A 88 10.94 6.41 11.05
CA GLU A 88 11.04 7.65 10.26
C GLU A 88 10.09 7.60 9.06
N PHE A 89 10.08 6.49 8.33
CA PHE A 89 9.16 6.30 7.22
C PHE A 89 7.70 6.40 7.64
N TRP A 90 7.35 5.77 8.76
CA TRP A 90 5.97 5.72 9.26
C TRP A 90 5.51 7.10 9.71
N LEU A 91 6.32 7.82 10.47
CA LEU A 91 6.03 9.19 10.88
C LEU A 91 5.90 10.13 9.67
N ASP A 92 6.80 10.02 8.70
CA ASP A 92 6.73 10.78 7.46
C ASP A 92 5.48 10.45 6.64
N PHE A 93 5.10 9.18 6.56
CA PHE A 93 3.86 8.76 5.89
C PHE A 93 2.61 9.34 6.57
N LEU A 94 2.53 9.26 7.91
CA LEU A 94 1.40 9.81 8.65
C LEU A 94 1.31 11.33 8.54
N ALA A 95 2.44 12.03 8.50
CA ALA A 95 2.48 13.48 8.35
C ALA A 95 2.14 13.94 6.92
N ASN A 96 2.50 13.15 5.90
CA ASN A 96 2.48 13.56 4.50
C ASN A 96 1.55 12.72 3.61
N SER A 97 0.51 12.10 4.18
CA SER A 97 -0.50 11.35 3.42
C SER A 97 -1.92 11.64 3.92
N PRO A 98 -2.96 11.35 3.12
CA PRO A 98 -4.34 11.55 3.57
C PRO A 98 -4.85 10.43 4.49
N TYR A 99 -4.00 9.50 4.91
CA TYR A 99 -4.39 8.28 5.60
C TYR A 99 -4.13 8.36 7.10
N ILE A 100 -5.09 7.89 7.89
CA ILE A 100 -4.92 7.63 9.32
C ILE A 100 -5.00 6.13 9.61
N PRO A 101 -4.21 5.60 10.55
CA PRO A 101 -4.33 4.22 11.00
C PRO A 101 -5.49 4.08 11.98
N ILE A 102 -6.40 3.14 11.73
CA ILE A 102 -7.49 2.79 12.69
C ILE A 102 -7.10 1.59 13.55
N LYS A 103 -6.24 0.70 13.02
CA LYS A 103 -5.70 -0.44 13.73
C LYS A 103 -4.27 -0.66 13.25
N SER A 104 -3.28 -0.63 14.15
CA SER A 104 -1.86 -0.72 13.78
C SER A 104 -1.09 -1.88 14.43
N ASP A 105 -1.70 -2.64 15.34
CA ASP A 105 -0.91 -3.38 16.34
C ASP A 105 -1.16 -4.89 16.36
N VAL A 106 -1.53 -5.50 15.23
CA VAL A 106 -1.44 -6.96 15.11
C VAL A 106 -0.10 -7.30 14.49
N THR A 107 0.90 -7.39 15.35
CA THR A 107 2.19 -7.98 14.99
C THR A 107 2.02 -9.49 14.94
N TYR A 108 2.23 -10.08 13.78
CA TYR A 108 2.28 -11.54 13.60
C TYR A 108 3.65 -11.88 13.06
N PHE A 109 4.45 -12.60 13.86
CA PHE A 109 5.90 -12.71 13.67
C PHE A 109 6.58 -11.34 13.59
N ASP A 110 7.25 -11.06 12.47
CA ASP A 110 8.00 -9.83 12.18
C ASP A 110 7.23 -8.89 11.23
N HIS A 111 5.99 -9.23 10.89
CA HIS A 111 5.10 -8.43 10.05
C HIS A 111 4.13 -7.59 10.90
N ARG A 112 3.70 -6.44 10.37
CA ARG A 112 2.70 -5.57 11.01
C ARG A 112 1.49 -5.40 10.12
N LYS A 113 0.30 -5.73 10.63
CA LYS A 113 -0.96 -5.45 9.92
C LYS A 113 -1.52 -4.10 10.32
N VAL A 114 -1.71 -3.24 9.33
CA VAL A 114 -2.27 -1.90 9.53
C VAL A 114 -3.48 -1.71 8.62
N THR A 115 -4.56 -1.19 9.19
CA THR A 115 -5.71 -0.68 8.43
C THR A 115 -5.62 0.84 8.38
N LEU A 116 -5.51 1.37 7.16
CA LEU A 116 -5.39 2.79 6.84
C LEU A 116 -6.68 3.28 6.18
N ILE A 117 -7.21 4.41 6.67
CA ILE A 117 -8.39 5.06 6.09
C ILE A 117 -8.02 6.44 5.56
N ASN A 118 -8.45 6.74 4.33
CA ASN A 118 -8.34 8.06 3.75
C ASN A 118 -9.40 9.01 4.33
N VAL A 119 -8.93 10.06 5.00
CA VAL A 119 -9.76 11.07 5.66
C VAL A 119 -9.82 12.40 4.90
N ALA A 120 -9.06 12.56 3.82
CA ALA A 120 -9.07 13.76 3.01
C ALA A 120 -10.17 13.73 1.93
N ASP A 121 -10.46 12.55 1.38
CA ASP A 121 -11.47 12.35 0.34
C ASP A 121 -12.89 12.34 0.92
N SER A 122 -13.77 13.20 0.40
CA SER A 122 -15.14 13.33 0.91
C SER A 122 -15.98 12.07 0.71
N VAL A 123 -15.78 11.32 -0.37
CA VAL A 123 -16.52 10.08 -0.64
C VAL A 123 -16.10 9.02 0.37
N CYS A 124 -14.80 8.90 0.64
CA CYS A 124 -14.27 8.01 1.66
C CYS A 124 -14.80 8.37 3.05
N ARG A 125 -14.92 9.66 3.37
CA ARG A 125 -15.53 10.09 4.63
C ARG A 125 -16.98 9.69 4.78
N THR A 126 -17.78 9.81 3.72
CA THR A 126 -19.18 9.37 3.73
C THR A 126 -19.32 7.86 3.91
N LEU A 127 -18.44 7.07 3.28
CA LEU A 127 -18.44 5.60 3.39
C LEU A 127 -18.25 5.14 4.85
N PHE A 128 -17.33 5.77 5.58
CA PHE A 128 -17.07 5.46 6.99
C PHE A 128 -17.91 6.29 7.98
N ARG A 129 -18.80 7.15 7.48
CA ARG A 129 -19.64 8.07 8.27
C ARG A 129 -18.85 8.92 9.26
N PHE A 130 -17.67 9.40 8.87
CA PHE A 130 -16.85 10.26 9.74
C PHE A 130 -17.55 11.57 10.10
N ASP A 131 -18.45 12.05 9.24
CA ASP A 131 -19.32 13.21 9.46
C ASP A 131 -20.27 13.08 10.67
N ARG A 132 -20.43 11.88 11.24
CA ARG A 132 -21.24 11.67 12.44
C ARG A 132 -20.47 11.78 13.75
N TYR A 133 -19.14 11.87 13.68
CA TYR A 133 -18.27 11.81 14.85
C TYR A 133 -17.42 13.08 15.05
N PHE A 134 -17.51 14.05 14.13
CA PHE A 134 -16.87 15.37 14.16
C PHE A 134 -17.88 16.44 13.76
#